data_AF-A0A1Z8NFX8-F1
#
_entry.id   AF-A0A1Z8NFX8-F1
#
_cell.length_a   1.000
_cell.length_b   1.000
_cell.length_c   1.000
_cell.angle_alpha   90.00
_cell.angle_beta   90.00
_cell.angle_gamma   90.00
#
_symmetry.space_group_name_H-M   'P 1'
#
loop_
_entity.id
_entity.type
_entity.pdbx_description
1 polymer ?
#
loop_
_entity_poly.entity_id
_entity_poly.type
_entity_poly.pdbx_seq_one_letter_code
_entity_poly.pdbx_strand_id
1 'polypeptide(L)'
;MGLPSDPKVSAWLMRLTWLCGAIGFWGAFGALTKSDLNAAIGWINLWVVGGIGVLSFLRHAVFHRSDALRMGWDYGRRNDFQLEVGFANLAWGAVAIAGWAQGWSLQAQGAVILLFGIYMVQAAVLHWIELAQTPLNQPRRVISRLVNSGFAGLLLWFGALAVNP
;
A
#
# COMPACT_ATOMS: atom_id res chain seq x y z
N MET A 1 7.55 -22.75 17.17
CA MET A 1 8.15 -21.42 17.41
C MET A 1 7.04 -20.39 17.44
N GLY A 2 6.92 -19.59 18.50
CA GLY A 2 5.99 -18.47 18.52
C GLY A 2 6.45 -17.39 17.53
N LEU A 3 5.52 -16.83 16.76
CA LEU A 3 5.83 -15.69 15.89
C LEU A 3 6.29 -14.49 16.73
N PRO A 4 7.24 -13.65 16.25
CA PRO A 4 7.74 -12.51 17.00
C PRO A 4 6.61 -11.56 17.44
N SER A 5 6.62 -11.18 18.72
CA SER A 5 5.68 -10.22 19.32
C SER A 5 6.33 -8.86 19.63
N ASP A 6 7.54 -8.59 19.14
CA ASP A 6 8.21 -7.29 19.28
C ASP A 6 7.76 -6.37 18.12
N PRO A 7 7.28 -5.14 18.37
CA PRO A 7 6.83 -4.21 17.32
C PRO A 7 7.93 -3.81 16.31
N LYS A 8 9.21 -4.06 16.62
CA LYS A 8 10.35 -3.70 15.76
C LYS A 8 10.26 -4.33 14.37
N VAL A 9 9.84 -5.59 14.24
CA VAL A 9 9.81 -6.28 12.94
C VAL A 9 8.82 -5.57 12.02
N SER A 10 7.59 -5.32 12.48
CA SER A 10 6.58 -4.61 11.70
C SER A 10 6.95 -3.14 11.47
N ALA A 11 7.68 -2.50 12.40
CA ALA A 11 8.21 -1.16 12.20
C ALA A 11 9.25 -1.10 11.06
N TRP A 12 10.14 -2.09 10.98
CA TRP A 12 11.08 -2.22 9.86
C TRP A 12 10.37 -2.50 8.54
N LEU A 13 9.41 -3.43 8.52
CA LEU A 13 8.59 -3.69 7.33
C LEU A 13 7.86 -2.43 6.86
N MET A 14 7.33 -1.62 7.79
CA MET A 14 6.71 -0.34 7.45
C MET A 14 7.71 0.64 6.82
N ARG A 15 8.95 0.74 7.33
CA ARG A 15 10.00 1.57 6.70
C ARG A 15 10.35 1.10 5.30
N LEU A 16 10.40 -0.21 5.08
CA LEU A 16 10.60 -0.78 3.76
C LEU A 16 9.42 -0.47 2.84
N THR A 17 8.18 -0.50 3.34
CA THR A 17 7.00 -0.06 2.58
C THR A 17 7.16 1.39 2.11
N TRP A 18 7.60 2.30 2.98
CA TRP A 18 7.88 3.69 2.62
C TRP A 18 8.98 3.80 1.57
N LEU A 19 10.04 2.99 1.69
CA LEU A 19 11.13 2.96 0.71
C LEU A 19 10.64 2.48 -0.66
N CYS A 20 9.83 1.41 -0.72
CA CYS A 20 9.22 0.94 -1.97
C CYS A 20 8.35 2.02 -2.60
N GLY A 21 7.52 2.71 -1.81
CA GLY A 21 6.72 3.84 -2.30
C GLY A 21 7.59 4.96 -2.87
N ALA A 22 8.65 5.34 -2.16
CA ALA A 22 9.57 6.38 -2.60
C ALA A 22 10.29 6.02 -3.91
N ILE A 23 10.82 4.79 -4.02
CA ILE A 23 11.46 4.30 -5.25
C ILE A 23 10.47 4.28 -6.41
N GLY A 24 9.28 3.74 -6.18
CA GLY A 24 8.24 3.62 -7.20
C GLY A 24 7.77 4.98 -7.72
N PHE A 25 7.42 5.92 -6.84
CA PHE A 25 7.01 7.26 -7.27
C PHE A 25 8.16 8.04 -7.91
N TRP A 26 9.38 7.97 -7.37
CA TRP A 26 10.55 8.63 -7.97
C TRP A 26 10.78 8.15 -9.40
N GLY A 27 10.81 6.83 -9.61
CA GLY A 27 10.95 6.24 -10.94
C GLY A 27 9.79 6.60 -11.86
N ALA A 28 8.55 6.57 -11.36
CA ALA A 28 7.37 6.88 -12.14
C ALA A 28 7.36 8.35 -12.61
N PHE A 29 7.56 9.30 -11.71
CA PHE A 29 7.66 10.71 -12.09
C PHE A 29 8.87 10.98 -12.99
N GLY A 30 10.01 10.35 -12.72
CA GLY A 30 11.18 10.42 -13.60
C GLY A 30 10.89 9.95 -15.03
N ALA A 31 10.12 8.87 -15.19
CA ALA A 31 9.68 8.40 -16.51
C ALA A 31 8.69 9.37 -17.18
N LEU A 32 7.76 9.97 -16.41
CA LEU A 32 6.85 11.00 -16.93
C LEU A 32 7.58 12.24 -17.47
N THR A 33 8.70 12.65 -16.86
CA THR A 33 9.51 13.77 -17.41
C THR A 33 10.09 13.49 -18.80
N LYS A 34 10.14 12.22 -19.19
CA LYS A 34 10.59 11.75 -20.51
C LYS A 34 9.42 11.33 -21.41
N SER A 35 8.18 11.63 -21.00
CA SER A 35 6.96 11.22 -21.68
C SER A 35 6.80 9.70 -21.86
N ASP A 36 7.43 8.90 -20.99
CA ASP A 36 7.35 7.44 -21.04
C ASP A 36 6.32 6.92 -20.03
N LEU A 37 5.06 6.88 -20.47
CA LEU A 37 3.95 6.41 -19.64
C LEU A 37 4.08 4.91 -19.31
N ASN A 38 4.59 4.09 -20.24
CA ASN A 38 4.76 2.65 -19.99
C ASN A 38 5.77 2.41 -18.86
N ALA A 39 6.92 3.07 -18.90
CA ALA A 39 7.88 2.97 -17.81
C ALA A 39 7.30 3.53 -16.51
N ALA A 40 6.57 4.64 -16.55
CA ALA A 40 5.97 5.23 -15.36
C ALA A 40 5.01 4.26 -14.65
N ILE A 41 4.12 3.63 -15.41
CA ILE A 41 3.19 2.62 -14.90
C ILE A 41 3.93 1.37 -14.42
N GLY A 42 4.97 0.94 -15.13
CA GLY A 42 5.82 -0.17 -14.69
C GLY A 42 6.46 0.07 -13.31
N TRP A 43 6.94 1.29 -13.04
CA TRP A 43 7.48 1.66 -11.73
C TRP A 43 6.42 1.59 -10.61
N ILE A 44 5.23 2.12 -10.86
CA ILE A 44 4.12 2.05 -9.89
C ILE A 44 3.70 0.60 -9.65
N ASN A 45 3.54 -0.19 -10.71
CA ASN A 45 3.07 -1.55 -10.59
C ASN A 45 4.07 -2.44 -9.83
N LEU A 46 5.36 -2.38 -10.17
CA LEU A 46 6.38 -3.16 -9.49
C LEU A 46 6.59 -2.74 -8.03
N TRP A 47 6.83 -1.45 -7.79
CA TRP A 47 7.30 -1.00 -6.48
C TRP A 47 6.16 -0.60 -5.55
N VAL A 48 5.17 0.12 -6.07
CA VAL A 48 4.10 0.71 -5.25
C VAL A 48 2.95 -0.25 -5.03
N VAL A 49 2.56 -1.05 -6.03
CA VAL A 49 1.52 -2.09 -5.83
C VAL A 49 2.17 -3.40 -5.42
N GLY A 50 3.15 -3.86 -6.21
CA GLY A 50 3.87 -5.11 -6.00
C GLY A 50 4.62 -5.18 -4.67
N GLY A 51 5.68 -4.37 -4.54
CA GLY A 51 6.56 -4.36 -3.37
C GLY A 51 5.81 -4.05 -2.07
N ILE A 52 4.97 -3.01 -2.06
CA ILE A 52 4.15 -2.67 -0.89
C ILE A 52 3.14 -3.77 -0.57
N GLY A 53 2.49 -4.38 -1.56
CA GLY A 53 1.53 -5.46 -1.36
C GLY A 53 2.17 -6.67 -0.66
N VAL A 54 3.34 -7.10 -1.13
CA VAL A 54 4.10 -8.21 -0.50
C VAL A 54 4.54 -7.84 0.92
N LEU A 55 5.10 -6.64 1.13
CA LEU A 55 5.52 -6.21 2.47
C LEU A 55 4.33 -6.06 3.43
N SER A 56 3.19 -5.60 2.94
CA SER A 56 1.96 -5.47 3.72
C SER A 56 1.36 -6.83 4.06
N PHE A 57 1.42 -7.81 3.15
CA PHE A 57 1.10 -9.20 3.46
C PHE A 57 1.97 -9.75 4.60
N LEU A 58 3.30 -9.59 4.50
CA LEU A 58 4.21 -10.05 5.55
C LEU A 58 3.86 -9.39 6.89
N ARG A 59 3.55 -8.09 6.88
CA ARG A 59 3.19 -7.34 8.09
C ARG A 59 1.85 -7.78 8.69
N HIS A 60 0.80 -7.91 7.88
CA HIS A 60 -0.57 -8.15 8.37
C HIS A 60 -0.93 -9.64 8.54
N ALA A 61 -0.31 -10.55 7.79
CA ALA A 61 -0.58 -11.99 7.90
C ALA A 61 0.50 -12.74 8.69
N VAL A 62 1.78 -12.53 8.37
CA VAL A 62 2.89 -13.29 8.97
C VAL A 62 3.28 -12.70 10.33
N PHE A 63 3.65 -11.42 10.36
CA PHE A 63 4.07 -10.68 11.55
C PHE A 63 2.93 -9.91 12.18
N HIS A 64 1.71 -10.42 12.04
CA HIS A 64 0.49 -9.81 12.54
C HIS A 64 0.73 -9.33 13.97
N ARG A 65 1.05 -10.22 14.93
CA ARG A 65 1.21 -9.87 16.36
C ARG A 65 2.04 -8.62 16.64
N SER A 66 3.19 -8.51 15.96
CA SER A 66 4.08 -7.35 16.02
C SER A 66 3.40 -6.09 15.45
N ASP A 67 2.62 -6.23 14.39
CA ASP A 67 1.90 -5.14 13.75
C ASP A 67 0.72 -4.57 14.57
N ALA A 68 -0.14 -5.36 15.21
CA ALA A 68 -1.16 -4.73 16.07
C ALA A 68 -0.53 -4.03 17.26
N LEU A 69 0.54 -4.58 17.86
CA LEU A 69 1.24 -3.89 18.94
C LEU A 69 1.81 -2.54 18.47
N ARG A 70 2.37 -2.49 17.26
CA ARG A 70 2.80 -1.24 16.63
C ARG A 70 1.64 -0.27 16.41
N MET A 71 0.45 -0.77 16.07
CA MET A 71 -0.75 0.04 15.83
C MET A 71 -1.56 0.34 17.09
N GLY A 72 -1.21 -0.27 18.24
CA GLY A 72 -2.01 -0.19 19.46
C GLY A 72 -3.37 -0.87 19.35
N TRP A 73 -3.53 -1.85 18.44
CA TRP A 73 -4.78 -2.58 18.27
C TRP A 73 -4.86 -3.75 19.25
N ASP A 74 -6.06 -4.00 19.77
CA ASP A 74 -6.37 -5.25 20.47
C ASP A 74 -6.70 -6.34 19.45
N TYR A 75 -6.01 -7.48 19.55
CA TYR A 75 -6.20 -8.65 18.70
C TYR A 75 -7.54 -9.36 18.90
N GLY A 76 -8.21 -9.10 20.02
CA GLY A 76 -9.34 -9.92 20.43
C GLY A 76 -8.98 -11.41 20.46
N ARG A 77 -9.98 -12.27 20.24
CA ARG A 77 -9.80 -13.73 20.29
C ARG A 77 -9.27 -14.33 18.98
N ARG A 78 -9.50 -13.67 17.84
CA ARG A 78 -9.16 -14.16 16.49
C ARG A 78 -8.61 -13.03 15.63
N ASN A 79 -7.66 -13.37 14.77
CA ASN A 79 -7.01 -12.40 13.87
C ASN A 79 -7.49 -12.52 12.41
N ASP A 80 -8.76 -12.83 12.18
CA ASP A 80 -9.25 -13.07 10.82
C ASP A 80 -9.12 -11.79 9.96
N PHE A 81 -9.41 -10.62 10.54
CA PHE A 81 -9.33 -9.34 9.84
C PHE A 81 -7.95 -9.01 9.25
N GLN A 82 -6.86 -9.11 10.05
CA GLN A 82 -5.54 -8.78 9.51
C GLN A 82 -5.05 -9.84 8.53
N LEU A 83 -5.46 -11.09 8.70
CA LEU A 83 -5.16 -12.15 7.72
C LEU A 83 -5.84 -11.84 6.38
N GLU A 84 -7.12 -11.50 6.37
CA GLU A 84 -7.85 -11.12 5.17
C GLU A 84 -7.22 -9.90 4.47
N VAL A 85 -6.90 -8.86 5.23
CA VAL A 85 -6.18 -7.67 4.70
C VAL A 85 -4.82 -8.08 4.14
N GLY A 86 -4.09 -8.95 4.82
CA GLY A 86 -2.80 -9.46 4.34
C GLY A 86 -2.93 -10.24 3.04
N PHE A 87 -3.93 -11.13 2.92
CA PHE A 87 -4.17 -11.92 1.71
C PHE A 87 -4.59 -11.05 0.53
N ALA A 88 -5.43 -10.03 0.77
CA ALA A 88 -5.79 -9.08 -0.27
C ALA A 88 -4.55 -8.33 -0.80
N ASN A 89 -3.69 -7.86 0.11
CA ASN A 89 -2.41 -7.21 -0.25
C ASN A 89 -1.48 -8.14 -1.04
N LEU A 90 -1.39 -9.42 -0.67
CA LEU A 90 -0.60 -10.39 -1.42
C LEU A 90 -1.17 -10.61 -2.82
N ALA A 91 -2.50 -10.74 -2.96
CA ALA A 91 -3.14 -10.97 -4.24
C ALA A 91 -2.86 -9.82 -5.22
N TRP A 92 -3.07 -8.57 -4.78
CA TRP A 92 -2.76 -7.41 -5.63
C TRP A 92 -1.27 -7.30 -5.92
N GLY A 93 -0.42 -7.47 -4.91
CA GLY A 93 1.03 -7.36 -5.06
C GLY A 93 1.60 -8.41 -6.01
N ALA A 94 1.16 -9.67 -5.88
CA ALA A 94 1.61 -10.76 -6.73
C ALA A 94 1.16 -10.56 -8.19
N VAL A 95 -0.09 -10.15 -8.41
CA VAL A 95 -0.60 -9.87 -9.76
C VAL A 95 0.11 -8.67 -10.38
N ALA A 96 0.40 -7.63 -9.61
CA ALA A 96 1.16 -6.47 -10.08
C ALA A 96 2.58 -6.85 -10.52
N ILE A 97 3.30 -7.65 -9.71
CA ILE A 97 4.64 -8.15 -10.06
C ILE A 97 4.58 -9.04 -11.29
N ALA A 98 3.63 -9.96 -11.36
CA ALA A 98 3.47 -10.85 -12.52
C ALA A 98 3.16 -10.06 -13.80
N GLY A 99 2.25 -9.09 -13.71
CA GLY A 99 1.87 -8.25 -14.85
C GLY A 99 3.01 -7.37 -15.34
N TRP A 100 3.82 -6.82 -14.43
CA TRP A 100 5.04 -6.12 -14.79
C TRP A 100 6.07 -7.06 -15.44
N ALA A 101 6.35 -8.21 -14.83
CA ALA A 101 7.38 -9.15 -15.30
C ALA A 101 7.04 -9.78 -16.66
N GLN A 102 5.75 -9.97 -16.95
CA GLN A 102 5.28 -10.52 -18.22
C GLN A 102 4.98 -9.43 -19.27
N GLY A 103 5.16 -8.15 -18.95
CA GLY A 103 4.90 -7.06 -19.89
C GLY A 103 3.43 -6.95 -20.29
N TRP A 104 2.50 -7.07 -19.32
CA TRP A 104 1.08 -6.86 -19.58
C TRP A 104 0.81 -5.46 -20.14
N SER A 105 -0.29 -5.31 -20.88
CA SER A 105 -0.66 -4.04 -21.49
C SER A 105 -0.79 -2.91 -20.46
N LEU A 106 -0.61 -1.67 -20.93
CA LEU A 106 -0.72 -0.47 -20.10
C LEU A 106 -2.05 -0.43 -19.33
N GLN A 107 -3.16 -0.74 -20.02
CA GLN A 107 -4.49 -0.75 -19.43
C GLN A 107 -4.65 -1.86 -18.38
N ALA A 108 -4.08 -3.04 -18.59
CA ALA A 108 -4.14 -4.14 -17.63
C ALA A 108 -3.36 -3.80 -16.35
N GLN A 109 -2.16 -3.23 -16.48
CA GLN A 109 -1.40 -2.75 -15.33
C GLN A 109 -2.12 -1.57 -14.63
N GLY A 110 -2.71 -0.66 -15.42
CA GLY A 110 -3.55 0.42 -14.94
C GLY A 110 -4.74 -0.03 -14.11
N ALA A 111 -5.45 -1.07 -14.56
CA ALA A 111 -6.58 -1.66 -13.84
C ALA A 111 -6.15 -2.23 -12.47
N VAL A 112 -4.99 -2.88 -12.39
CA VAL A 112 -4.43 -3.38 -11.12
C VAL A 112 -4.10 -2.22 -10.17
N ILE A 113 -3.49 -1.15 -10.69
CA ILE A 113 -3.19 0.07 -9.92
C ILE A 113 -4.49 0.73 -9.42
N LEU A 114 -5.52 0.84 -10.26
CA LEU A 114 -6.83 1.38 -9.86
C LEU A 114 -7.49 0.54 -8.78
N LEU A 115 -7.48 -0.79 -8.91
CA LEU A 115 -8.03 -1.68 -7.91
C LEU A 115 -7.37 -1.45 -6.55
N PHE A 116 -6.04 -1.37 -6.52
CA PHE A 116 -5.29 -1.06 -5.30
C PHE A 116 -5.57 0.35 -4.79
N GLY A 117 -5.64 1.35 -5.68
CA GLY A 117 -5.96 2.73 -5.35
C GLY A 117 -7.35 2.90 -4.72
N ILE A 118 -8.38 2.24 -5.25
CA ILE A 118 -9.74 2.24 -4.70
C ILE A 118 -9.73 1.65 -3.28
N TYR A 119 -9.04 0.53 -3.09
CA TYR A 119 -8.88 -0.05 -1.76
C TYR A 119 -8.19 0.92 -0.79
N MET A 120 -7.13 1.61 -1.23
CA MET A 120 -6.43 2.58 -0.41
C MET A 120 -7.27 3.82 -0.08
N VAL A 121 -8.19 4.23 -0.96
CA VAL A 121 -9.18 5.26 -0.64
C VAL A 121 -10.11 4.79 0.48
N GLN A 122 -10.62 3.56 0.41
CA GLN A 122 -11.47 2.99 1.47
C GLN A 122 -10.71 2.96 2.82
N ALA A 123 -9.44 2.55 2.81
CA ALA A 123 -8.59 2.60 3.99
C ALA A 123 -8.37 4.04 4.51
N ALA A 124 -8.17 5.01 3.60
CA ALA A 124 -8.05 6.42 3.98
C ALA A 124 -9.33 6.95 4.63
N VAL A 125 -10.51 6.61 4.09
CA VAL A 125 -11.81 6.97 4.68
C VAL A 125 -11.93 6.42 6.10
N LEU A 126 -11.57 5.15 6.33
CA LEU A 126 -11.58 4.56 7.68
C LEU A 126 -10.70 5.34 8.66
N HIS A 127 -9.50 5.74 8.24
CA HIS A 127 -8.61 6.54 9.08
C HIS A 127 -9.14 7.96 9.37
N TRP A 128 -9.92 8.55 8.47
CA TRP A 128 -10.60 9.82 8.70
C TRP A 128 -11.78 9.67 9.66
N ILE A 129 -12.56 8.59 9.54
CA ILE A 129 -13.64 8.25 10.49
C ILE A 129 -13.07 8.07 11.91
N GLU A 130 -11.98 7.32 12.06
CA GLU A 130 -11.29 7.10 13.33
C GLU A 130 -10.81 8.43 13.96
N LEU A 131 -10.29 9.36 13.14
CA LEU A 131 -9.85 10.67 13.61
C LEU A 131 -11.02 11.51 14.13
N ALA A 132 -12.17 11.49 13.46
CA ALA A 132 -13.37 12.21 13.89
C ALA A 132 -13.91 11.70 15.24
N GLN A 133 -13.61 10.45 15.59
CA GLN A 133 -14.01 9.81 16.85
C GLN A 133 -12.97 9.96 17.98
N THR A 134 -11.80 10.54 17.70
CA THR A 134 -10.70 10.68 18.67
C THR A 134 -10.48 12.15 19.03
N PRO A 135 -10.23 12.52 20.31
CA PRO A 135 -9.93 13.89 20.70
C PRO A 135 -8.74 14.48 19.92
N LEU A 136 -8.94 15.66 19.29
CA LEU A 136 -7.96 16.35 18.45
C LEU A 136 -6.83 16.98 19.29
N ASN A 137 -5.81 16.21 19.62
CA ASN A 137 -4.56 16.74 20.23
C ASN A 137 -3.29 16.03 19.72
N GLN A 138 -3.29 15.54 18.46
CA GLN A 138 -2.14 14.80 17.91
C GLN A 138 -1.85 15.17 16.44
N PRO A 139 -1.06 16.22 16.16
CA PRO A 139 -0.76 16.68 14.78
C PRO A 139 -0.08 15.61 13.91
N ARG A 140 0.72 14.73 14.52
CA ARG A 140 1.32 13.58 13.83
C ARG A 140 0.28 12.61 13.25
N ARG A 141 -0.89 12.48 13.90
CA ARG A 141 -1.97 11.66 13.36
C ARG A 141 -2.48 12.28 12.07
N VAL A 142 -2.88 13.55 12.08
CA VAL A 142 -3.39 14.27 10.90
C VAL A 142 -2.47 14.15 9.68
N ILE A 143 -1.16 14.40 9.86
CA ILE A 143 -0.18 14.28 8.77
C ILE A 143 -0.18 12.89 8.15
N SER A 144 -0.17 11.84 8.98
CA SER A 144 -0.19 10.46 8.47
C SER A 144 -1.46 10.14 7.67
N ARG A 145 -2.60 10.80 7.95
CA ARG A 145 -3.86 10.61 7.20
C ARG A 145 -3.82 11.35 5.87
N LEU A 146 -3.29 12.58 5.87
CA LEU A 146 -3.04 13.34 4.64
C LEU A 146 -2.09 12.59 3.69
N VAL A 147 -1.01 12.02 4.22
CA VAL A 147 -0.08 11.21 3.42
C VAL A 147 -0.79 9.99 2.84
N ASN A 148 -1.62 9.28 3.60
CA ASN A 148 -2.37 8.14 3.10
C ASN A 148 -3.39 8.54 2.02
N SER A 149 -4.08 9.67 2.20
CA SER A 149 -5.00 10.22 1.19
C SER A 149 -4.26 10.64 -0.10
N GLY A 150 -3.11 11.30 0.03
CA GLY A 150 -2.27 11.65 -1.12
C GLY A 150 -1.75 10.42 -1.85
N PHE A 151 -1.32 9.41 -1.11
CA PHE A 151 -0.91 8.11 -1.67
C PHE A 151 -2.03 7.46 -2.49
N ALA A 152 -3.24 7.38 -1.93
CA ALA A 152 -4.40 6.84 -2.63
C ALA A 152 -4.77 7.67 -3.88
N GLY A 153 -4.73 9.01 -3.78
CA GLY A 153 -4.97 9.91 -4.91
C GLY A 153 -3.97 9.72 -6.04
N LEU A 154 -2.69 9.55 -5.73
CA LEU A 154 -1.66 9.27 -6.74
C LEU A 154 -1.89 7.93 -7.44
N LEU A 155 -2.27 6.88 -6.71
CA LEU A 155 -2.61 5.59 -7.31
C LEU A 155 -3.81 5.71 -8.26
N LEU A 156 -4.86 6.42 -7.85
CA LEU A 156 -6.01 6.67 -8.73
C LEU A 156 -5.60 7.45 -9.99
N TRP A 157 -4.75 8.46 -9.84
CA TRP A 157 -4.28 9.26 -10.98
C TRP A 157 -3.44 8.44 -11.97
N PHE A 158 -2.42 7.71 -11.50
CA PHE A 158 -1.61 6.85 -12.36
C PHE A 158 -2.45 5.74 -12.99
N GLY A 159 -3.35 5.13 -12.23
CA GLY A 159 -4.27 4.13 -12.73
C GLY A 159 -5.15 4.68 -13.85
N ALA A 160 -5.76 5.86 -13.65
CA ALA A 160 -6.62 6.53 -14.63
C ALA A 160 -5.87 6.92 -15.92
N LEU A 161 -4.65 7.44 -15.79
CA LEU A 161 -3.79 7.73 -16.94
C LEU A 161 -3.51 6.48 -17.79
N ALA A 162 -3.43 5.30 -17.18
CA ALA A 162 -3.10 4.07 -17.87
C ALA A 162 -4.30 3.42 -18.59
N VAL A 163 -5.52 3.56 -18.04
CA VAL A 163 -6.74 3.01 -18.69
C VAL A 163 -7.35 3.93 -19.74
N ASN A 164 -7.04 5.23 -19.70
CA ASN A 164 -7.43 6.19 -20.74
C ASN A 164 -6.19 7.00 -21.19
N PRO A 165 -5.22 6.34 -21.85
CA PRO A 165 -3.91 6.91 -22.17
C PRO A 165 -3.95 7.95 -23.30
#